data_AF-A0A7W6SXP2-F1
#
_entry.id   AF-A0A7W6SXP2-F1
#
_cell.length_a   1.000
_cell.length_b   1.000
_cell.length_c   1.000
_cell.angle_alpha   90.00
_cell.angle_beta   90.00
_cell.angle_gamma   90.00
#
_symmetry.space_group_name_H-M   'P 1'
#
loop_
_entity.id
_entity.type
_entity.pdbx_description
1 polymer ?
#
loop_
_entity_poly.entity_id
_entity_poly.type
_entity_poly.pdbx_seq_one_letter_code
_entity_poly.pdbx_strand_id
1 'polypeptide(L)'
;MAAQILPAGQIESCRRVGYRWICGLAAGNIPGISRSQFDYLQTGLRIHILNGYHALAVDEHRNDFAPTLWDVRHPKDPNAMIAQPRPLFGVEQRWFVGAHANVGGGYQTDLLAQAPLRWMMKKAESQELSFRSEVDLDGDAVKAPIADSYASFGSGLFAKISPPLFRTIGREPDVREDGSHINVNETIDASVFQRWRADPAYRPANLVEWAQSKKVDPAQLQASLRADDPSVNVPDQ
;
A
#
# COMPACT_ATOMS: atom_id res chain seq x y z
N MET A 1 -4.73 -4.00 0.51
CA MET A 1 -6.15 -4.14 0.13
C MET A 1 -6.47 -2.97 -0.78
N ALA A 2 -6.98 -3.20 -1.99
CA ALA A 2 -7.32 -2.12 -2.94
C ALA A 2 -8.83 -2.12 -3.21
N ALA A 3 -9.45 -0.94 -3.15
CA ALA A 3 -10.85 -0.76 -3.49
C ALA A 3 -10.96 0.22 -4.67
N GLN A 4 -11.82 -0.10 -5.62
CA GLN A 4 -12.13 0.76 -6.77
C GLN A 4 -13.62 1.07 -6.73
N ILE A 5 -13.98 2.34 -6.96
CA ILE A 5 -15.37 2.78 -7.01
C ILE A 5 -15.69 3.14 -8.46
N LEU A 6 -16.64 2.40 -9.04
CA LEU A 6 -17.08 2.56 -10.43
C LEU A 6 -18.21 3.60 -10.53
N PRO A 7 -18.42 4.21 -11.71
CA PRO A 7 -19.39 5.31 -11.91
C PRO A 7 -20.87 5.00 -11.60
N ALA A 8 -21.21 3.77 -11.20
CA ALA A 8 -22.55 3.37 -10.77
C ALA A 8 -22.69 3.17 -9.24
N GLY A 9 -21.77 3.69 -8.43
CA GLY A 9 -21.81 3.56 -6.97
C GLY A 9 -21.53 2.14 -6.45
N GLN A 10 -20.99 1.26 -7.30
CA GLN A 10 -20.54 -0.06 -6.89
C GLN A 10 -19.12 0.04 -6.31
N ILE A 11 -18.98 -0.39 -5.05
CA ILE A 11 -17.67 -0.64 -4.43
C ILE A 11 -17.23 -2.04 -4.86
N GLU A 12 -16.29 -2.12 -5.79
CA GLU A 12 -15.53 -3.36 -5.94
C GLU A 12 -14.37 -3.32 -4.94
N SER A 13 -14.55 -4.01 -3.82
CA SER A 13 -13.38 -4.48 -3.09
C SER A 13 -12.69 -5.47 -4.02
N CYS A 14 -11.51 -5.12 -4.54
CA CYS A 14 -10.68 -6.10 -5.21
C CYS A 14 -10.07 -7.01 -4.14
N ARG A 15 -10.91 -7.80 -3.46
CA ARG A 15 -10.49 -9.03 -2.80
C ARG A 15 -10.26 -10.07 -3.88
N ARG A 16 -9.23 -9.86 -4.69
CA ARG A 16 -8.64 -11.00 -5.37
C ARG A 16 -7.67 -11.63 -4.40
N VAL A 17 -8.21 -12.53 -3.58
CA VAL A 17 -7.42 -13.57 -2.93
C VAL A 17 -6.79 -14.36 -4.07
N GLY A 18 -5.57 -13.98 -4.44
CA GLY A 18 -4.68 -14.93 -5.08
C GLY A 18 -4.44 -16.00 -4.03
N TYR A 19 -5.23 -17.09 -4.08
CA TYR A 19 -4.94 -18.29 -3.33
C TYR A 19 -3.60 -18.84 -3.83
N ARG A 20 -2.50 -18.31 -3.28
CA ARG A 20 -1.17 -18.90 -3.41
C ARG A 20 -1.00 -19.92 -2.29
N TRP A 21 -1.87 -20.91 -2.28
CA TRP A 21 -1.77 -22.08 -1.44
C TRP A 21 -2.36 -23.27 -2.19
N ILE A 22 -1.49 -24.15 -2.66
CA ILE A 22 -1.48 -25.58 -2.37
C ILE A 22 -0.05 -26.03 -2.64
N CYS A 23 0.59 -26.56 -1.59
CA CYS A 23 1.80 -27.38 -1.58
C CYS A 23 2.92 -27.04 -2.59
N GLY A 24 3.98 -26.42 -2.09
CA GLY A 24 5.25 -26.38 -2.81
C GLY A 24 6.37 -25.89 -1.92
N LEU A 25 6.98 -26.82 -1.17
CA LEU A 25 8.42 -26.73 -0.92
C LEU A 25 9.09 -26.34 -2.23
N ALA A 26 10.08 -25.44 -2.18
CA ALA A 26 10.91 -25.08 -3.32
C ALA A 26 11.72 -26.31 -3.78
N ALA A 27 11.07 -27.24 -4.46
CA ALA A 27 11.72 -28.20 -5.32
C ALA A 27 11.87 -27.51 -6.67
N GLY A 28 13.11 -27.37 -7.11
CA GLY A 28 13.49 -26.57 -8.27
C GLY A 28 12.71 -26.90 -9.55
N ASN A 29 12.73 -25.95 -10.48
CA ASN A 29 12.23 -26.01 -11.87
C ASN A 29 11.77 -27.40 -12.34
N ILE A 30 10.52 -27.76 -12.02
CA ILE A 30 9.82 -28.87 -12.68
C ILE A 30 9.04 -28.26 -13.85
N PRO A 31 9.38 -28.60 -15.11
CA PRO A 31 8.62 -28.15 -16.27
C PRO A 31 7.17 -28.67 -16.16
N GLY A 32 6.19 -27.76 -16.18
CA GLY A 32 4.76 -28.10 -16.09
C GLY A 32 4.01 -27.54 -14.88
N ILE A 33 4.73 -27.02 -13.86
CA ILE A 33 4.18 -26.22 -12.76
C ILE A 33 4.82 -24.82 -12.83
N SER A 34 4.75 -24.19 -14.01
CA SER A 34 5.42 -22.91 -14.22
C SER A 34 4.66 -21.78 -13.53
N ARG A 35 5.36 -21.04 -12.66
CA ARG A 35 4.91 -19.76 -12.06
C ARG A 35 4.82 -18.61 -13.07
N SER A 36 5.23 -18.82 -14.32
CA SER A 36 5.38 -17.77 -15.34
C SER A 36 4.09 -17.32 -16.03
N GLN A 37 2.90 -17.66 -15.51
CA GLN A 37 1.62 -17.38 -16.17
C GLN A 37 0.70 -16.42 -15.39
N PHE A 38 1.17 -15.87 -14.27
CA PHE A 38 0.38 -14.93 -13.45
C PHE A 38 1.13 -13.63 -13.15
N ASP A 39 1.93 -13.15 -14.11
CA ASP A 39 2.41 -11.78 -14.06
C ASP A 39 1.28 -10.81 -14.43
N TYR A 40 1.18 -9.70 -13.70
CA TYR A 40 0.14 -8.69 -13.91
C TYR A 40 0.31 -8.04 -15.28
N LEU A 41 -0.73 -8.10 -16.11
CA LEU A 41 -0.70 -7.56 -17.47
C LEU A 41 -0.81 -6.03 -17.54
N GLN A 42 -1.05 -5.32 -16.44
CA GLN A 42 -1.02 -3.85 -16.38
C GLN A 42 -1.21 -3.33 -14.94
N THR A 43 -0.28 -2.50 -14.46
CA THR A 43 -0.39 -1.76 -13.18
C THR A 43 -1.03 -0.38 -13.33
N GLY A 44 -1.16 0.09 -14.59
CA GLY A 44 -1.80 1.36 -14.91
C GLY A 44 -3.30 1.33 -14.60
N LEU A 45 -3.74 2.24 -13.72
CA LEU A 45 -5.16 2.42 -13.41
C LEU A 45 -5.91 2.82 -14.70
N ARG A 46 -6.90 2.03 -15.11
CA ARG A 46 -7.64 2.27 -16.36
C ARG A 46 -8.33 3.64 -16.34
N ILE A 47 -8.43 4.27 -17.51
CA ILE A 47 -8.91 5.65 -17.63
C ILE A 47 -10.34 5.86 -17.09
N HIS A 48 -11.16 4.81 -17.14
CA HIS A 48 -12.57 4.82 -16.70
C HIS A 48 -12.75 4.66 -15.19
N ILE A 49 -11.69 4.32 -14.44
CA ILE A 49 -11.75 4.31 -12.98
C ILE A 49 -11.58 5.75 -12.52
N LEU A 50 -12.67 6.33 -12.03
CA LEU A 50 -12.69 7.70 -11.53
C LEU A 50 -12.09 7.78 -10.13
N ASN A 51 -12.44 6.80 -9.28
CA ASN A 51 -12.06 6.77 -7.88
C ASN A 51 -11.41 5.43 -7.50
N GLY A 52 -10.22 5.50 -6.90
CA GLY A 52 -9.45 4.32 -6.50
C GLY A 52 -8.61 4.60 -5.27
N TYR A 53 -8.78 3.77 -4.24
CA TYR A 53 -8.09 3.95 -2.96
C TYR A 53 -7.36 2.66 -2.58
N HIS A 54 -6.05 2.77 -2.34
CA HIS A 54 -5.19 1.64 -2.03
C HIS A 54 -4.53 1.83 -0.66
N ALA A 55 -4.89 0.98 0.29
CA ALA A 55 -4.23 0.92 1.60
C ALA A 55 -3.03 -0.03 1.54
N LEU A 56 -1.84 0.53 1.78
CA LEU A 56 -0.54 -0.13 1.72
C LEU A 56 0.03 -0.33 3.13
N ALA A 57 0.76 -1.42 3.31
CA ALA A 57 1.35 -1.81 4.60
C ALA A 57 2.85 -1.53 4.61
N VAL A 58 3.33 -0.77 5.60
CA VAL A 58 4.76 -0.42 5.76
C VAL A 58 5.59 -1.63 6.19
N ASP A 59 5.05 -2.48 7.07
CA ASP A 59 5.78 -3.53 7.79
C ASP A 59 5.52 -4.95 7.25
N GLU A 60 5.16 -5.07 5.97
CA GLU A 60 5.00 -6.36 5.32
C GLU A 60 6.24 -6.74 4.51
N HIS A 61 6.93 -7.78 4.96
CA HIS A 61 8.25 -8.17 4.47
C HIS A 61 8.28 -9.45 3.61
N ARG A 62 7.14 -10.11 3.37
CA ARG A 62 7.11 -11.29 2.50
C ARG A 62 7.21 -10.89 1.03
N ASN A 63 8.18 -11.45 0.32
CA ASN A 63 8.36 -11.26 -1.12
C ASN A 63 7.10 -11.56 -1.95
N ASP A 64 6.34 -12.59 -1.55
CA ASP A 64 5.08 -12.96 -2.22
C ASP A 64 3.97 -11.92 -2.07
N PHE A 65 4.16 -10.94 -1.17
CA PHE A 65 3.27 -9.81 -0.94
C PHE A 65 3.92 -8.49 -1.36
N ALA A 66 4.83 -8.49 -2.33
CA ALA A 66 5.35 -7.25 -2.91
C ALA A 66 4.20 -6.33 -3.36
N PRO A 67 4.24 -5.02 -3.02
CA PRO A 67 3.15 -4.11 -3.35
C PRO A 67 3.12 -3.84 -4.86
N THR A 68 1.93 -3.93 -5.45
CA THR A 68 1.70 -3.50 -6.81
C THR A 68 1.20 -2.06 -6.79
N LEU A 69 2.12 -1.10 -6.84
CA LEU A 69 1.80 0.32 -6.89
C LEU A 69 1.21 0.68 -8.26
N TRP A 70 0.23 1.58 -8.26
CA TRP A 70 -0.25 2.21 -9.48
C TRP A 70 0.74 3.25 -9.97
N ASP A 71 1.03 3.19 -11.26
CA ASP A 71 1.93 4.07 -11.97
C ASP A 71 1.30 4.55 -13.29
N VAL A 72 1.75 5.70 -13.77
CA VAL A 72 1.43 6.22 -15.10
C VAL A 72 2.68 6.15 -15.95
N ARG A 73 2.53 5.57 -17.15
CA ARG A 73 3.59 5.55 -18.16
C ARG A 73 3.62 6.88 -18.91
N HIS A 74 4.80 7.47 -18.96
CA HIS A 74 5.16 8.60 -19.80
C HIS A 74 6.05 8.08 -20.94
N PRO A 75 5.48 7.86 -22.15
CA PRO A 75 6.25 7.36 -23.29
C PRO A 75 7.34 8.35 -23.71
N LYS A 76 8.40 7.84 -24.33
CA LYS A 76 9.47 8.68 -24.91
C LYS A 76 9.03 9.43 -26.16
N ASP A 77 8.01 8.92 -26.86
CA ASP A 77 7.43 9.58 -28.03
C ASP A 77 6.65 10.84 -27.59
N PRO A 78 7.08 12.04 -28.01
CA PRO A 78 6.41 13.29 -27.65
C PRO A 78 4.98 13.42 -28.20
N ASN A 79 4.60 12.61 -29.20
CA ASN A 79 3.25 12.60 -29.75
C ASN A 79 2.33 11.57 -29.07
N ALA A 80 2.86 10.75 -28.17
CA ALA A 80 2.06 9.75 -27.50
C ALA A 80 1.08 10.42 -26.52
N MET A 81 -0.17 9.94 -26.51
CA MET A 81 -1.16 10.41 -25.56
C MET A 81 -0.76 9.97 -24.14
N ILE A 82 -0.57 10.93 -23.25
CA ILE A 82 -0.33 10.70 -21.83
C ILE A 82 -1.65 10.87 -21.09
N ALA A 83 -1.97 9.95 -20.20
CA ALA A 83 -3.13 10.09 -19.33
C ALA A 83 -2.96 11.34 -18.44
N GLN A 84 -4.01 12.14 -18.33
CA GLN A 84 -4.00 13.31 -17.45
C GLN A 84 -3.70 12.89 -16.00
N PRO A 85 -2.95 13.70 -15.23
CA PRO A 85 -2.72 13.45 -13.82
C PRO A 85 -4.04 13.24 -13.08
N ARG A 86 -4.08 12.24 -12.21
CA ARG A 86 -5.27 11.95 -11.40
C ARG A 86 -5.29 12.86 -10.19
N PRO A 87 -6.44 13.48 -9.86
CA PRO A 87 -6.52 14.27 -8.66
C PRO A 87 -6.45 13.37 -7.42
N LEU A 88 -5.80 13.86 -6.37
CA LEU A 88 -5.59 13.13 -5.12
C LEU A 88 -6.90 12.73 -4.43
N PHE A 89 -7.95 13.54 -4.56
CA PHE A 89 -9.26 13.21 -3.98
C PHE A 89 -9.91 11.98 -4.64
N GLY A 90 -9.61 11.71 -5.91
CA GLY A 90 -10.18 10.57 -6.65
C GLY A 90 -9.28 9.33 -6.54
N VAL A 91 -7.96 9.49 -6.68
CA VAL A 91 -7.03 8.36 -6.65
C VAL A 91 -5.94 8.59 -5.61
N GLU A 92 -5.81 7.70 -4.64
CA GLU A 92 -4.79 7.79 -3.60
C GLU A 92 -4.28 6.40 -3.17
N GLN A 93 -2.96 6.28 -3.00
CA GLN A 93 -2.32 5.10 -2.45
C GLN A 93 -1.63 5.48 -1.14
N ARG A 94 -2.18 5.04 0.00
CA ARG A 94 -1.74 5.50 1.32
C ARG A 94 -1.06 4.39 2.12
N TRP A 95 0.11 4.70 2.68
CA TRP A 95 0.87 3.83 3.57
C TRP A 95 0.41 3.94 5.02
N PHE A 96 0.20 2.78 5.64
CA PHE A 96 -0.19 2.61 7.03
C PHE A 96 0.77 1.68 7.77
N VAL A 97 0.82 1.86 9.08
CA VAL A 97 1.55 0.98 10.01
C VAL A 97 0.97 -0.43 9.96
N GLY A 98 1.85 -1.43 10.04
CA GLY A 98 1.52 -2.83 10.22
C GLY A 98 1.82 -3.69 8.99
N ALA A 99 1.65 -5.01 9.16
CA ALA A 99 1.77 -6.00 8.09
C ALA A 99 0.46 -6.12 7.26
N HIS A 100 0.43 -7.00 6.25
CA HIS A 100 -0.68 -7.04 5.28
C HIS A 100 -2.07 -7.18 5.92
N ALA A 101 -2.22 -8.06 6.91
CA ALA A 101 -3.50 -8.27 7.61
C ALA A 101 -3.77 -7.23 8.71
N ASN A 102 -2.73 -6.50 9.18
CA ASN A 102 -2.94 -5.32 10.02
C ASN A 102 -3.59 -4.19 9.21
N VAL A 103 -3.22 -4.00 7.95
CA VAL A 103 -3.82 -2.96 7.11
C VAL A 103 -5.13 -3.41 6.45
N GLY A 104 -5.20 -4.66 5.99
CA GLY A 104 -6.36 -5.19 5.27
C GLY A 104 -7.50 -5.71 6.17
N GLY A 105 -7.25 -5.84 7.47
CA GLY A 105 -8.12 -6.59 8.39
C GLY A 105 -7.98 -8.10 8.19
N GLY A 106 -7.88 -8.85 9.29
CA GLY A 106 -7.70 -10.30 9.24
C GLY A 106 -7.18 -10.92 10.53
N TYR A 107 -6.59 -10.12 11.40
CA TYR A 107 -6.26 -10.52 12.77
C TYR A 107 -7.44 -10.27 13.71
N GLN A 108 -7.65 -11.19 14.65
CA GLN A 108 -8.63 -11.01 15.72
C GLN A 108 -8.17 -9.87 16.63
N THR A 109 -9.09 -8.97 17.00
CA THR A 109 -8.85 -7.85 17.93
C THR A 109 -7.69 -6.93 17.54
N ASP A 110 -7.58 -6.61 16.25
CA ASP A 110 -6.49 -5.78 15.73
C ASP A 110 -6.85 -4.29 15.65
N LEU A 111 -6.17 -3.48 16.46
CA LEU A 111 -6.34 -2.03 16.49
C LEU A 111 -5.71 -1.34 15.28
N LEU A 112 -4.70 -1.94 14.64
CA LEU A 112 -4.00 -1.33 13.50
C LEU A 112 -4.87 -1.25 12.24
N ALA A 113 -5.86 -2.12 12.12
CA ALA A 113 -6.80 -2.12 10.99
C ALA A 113 -7.79 -0.95 11.02
N GLN A 114 -7.92 -0.28 12.16
CA GLN A 114 -8.88 0.79 12.36
C GLN A 114 -8.55 2.05 11.54
N ALA A 115 -7.29 2.48 11.53
CA ALA A 115 -6.88 3.68 10.79
C ALA A 115 -7.08 3.54 9.25
N PRO A 116 -6.62 2.46 8.60
CA PRO A 116 -6.90 2.20 7.18
C PRO A 116 -8.41 2.09 6.88
N LEU A 117 -9.18 1.44 7.76
CA LEU A 117 -10.63 1.31 7.59
C LEU A 117 -11.31 2.68 7.65
N ARG A 118 -11.01 3.49 8.66
CA ARG A 118 -11.53 4.85 8.80
C ARG A 118 -11.22 5.70 7.58
N TRP A 119 -9.98 5.64 7.12
CA TRP A 119 -9.56 6.36 5.93
C TRP A 119 -10.37 5.94 4.70
N MET A 120 -10.54 4.63 4.47
CA MET A 120 -11.34 4.11 3.37
C MET A 120 -12.82 4.54 3.47
N MET A 121 -13.39 4.56 4.68
CA MET A 121 -14.76 5.01 4.90
C MET A 121 -14.94 6.48 4.55
N LYS A 122 -14.06 7.36 5.05
CA LYS A 122 -14.06 8.79 4.69
C LYS A 122 -13.93 9.01 3.18
N LYS A 123 -13.03 8.26 2.53
CA LYS A 123 -12.91 8.29 1.06
C LYS A 123 -14.20 7.92 0.36
N ALA A 124 -14.90 6.87 0.81
CA ALA A 124 -16.19 6.50 0.24
C ALA A 124 -17.28 7.57 0.51
N GLU A 125 -17.34 8.14 1.72
CA GLU A 125 -18.25 9.25 2.07
C GLU A 125 -18.01 10.49 1.20
N SER A 126 -16.75 10.81 0.91
CA SER A 126 -16.37 11.90 -0.01
C SER A 126 -16.89 11.68 -1.45
N GLN A 127 -17.23 10.43 -1.79
CA GLN A 127 -17.83 10.03 -3.07
C GLN A 127 -19.35 9.76 -2.92
N GLU A 128 -19.98 10.38 -1.92
CA GLU A 128 -21.43 10.34 -1.66
C GLU A 128 -21.97 8.94 -1.30
N LEU A 129 -21.10 8.00 -0.91
CA LEU A 129 -21.53 6.69 -0.43
C LEU A 129 -21.95 6.77 1.03
N SER A 130 -23.02 6.05 1.37
CA SER A 130 -23.54 5.96 2.74
C SER A 130 -23.29 4.58 3.33
N PHE A 131 -22.95 4.54 4.61
CA PHE A 131 -22.77 3.30 5.36
C PHE A 131 -24.01 2.97 6.18
N ARG A 132 -24.25 1.67 6.41
CA ARG A 132 -25.38 1.19 7.23
C ARG A 132 -25.16 1.39 8.74
N SER A 133 -23.91 1.53 9.13
CA SER A 133 -23.48 1.66 10.52
C SER A 133 -22.20 2.46 10.59
N GLU A 134 -22.10 3.32 11.58
CA GLU A 134 -20.82 3.91 11.97
C GLU A 134 -19.96 2.85 12.64
N VAL A 135 -18.66 2.87 12.35
CA VAL A 135 -17.68 2.01 13.00
C VAL A 135 -17.00 2.83 14.07
N ASP A 136 -17.22 2.49 15.34
CA ASP A 136 -16.50 3.11 16.44
C ASP A 136 -15.07 2.56 16.49
N LEU A 137 -14.10 3.45 16.68
CA LEU A 137 -12.69 3.12 16.64
C LEU A 137 -12.15 3.16 18.07
N ASP A 138 -12.10 1.98 18.68
CA ASP A 138 -11.68 1.84 20.07
C ASP A 138 -10.17 1.60 20.20
N GLY A 139 -9.52 2.30 21.13
CA GLY A 139 -8.19 1.94 21.66
C GLY A 139 -6.98 2.68 21.08
N ASP A 140 -5.81 2.43 21.68
CA ASP A 140 -4.53 3.04 21.28
C ASP A 140 -3.84 2.21 20.18
N ALA A 141 -4.19 2.48 18.92
CA ALA A 141 -3.57 1.86 17.76
C ALA A 141 -2.07 2.23 17.61
N VAL A 142 -1.59 3.29 18.25
CA VAL A 142 -0.21 3.78 18.08
C VAL A 142 0.79 2.77 18.63
N LYS A 143 0.46 2.14 19.77
CA LYS A 143 1.32 1.16 20.47
C LYS A 143 0.89 -0.28 20.25
N ALA A 144 -0.14 -0.52 19.45
CA ALA A 144 -0.61 -1.86 19.18
C ALA A 144 0.52 -2.73 18.55
N PRO A 145 0.65 -4.00 18.97
CA PRO A 145 1.70 -4.86 18.43
C PRO A 145 1.49 -5.08 16.93
N ILE A 146 2.58 -5.01 16.16
CA ILE A 146 2.56 -5.39 14.74
C ILE A 146 2.70 -6.90 14.68
N ALA A 147 1.80 -7.57 13.96
CA ALA A 147 1.88 -9.01 13.80
C ALA A 147 3.03 -9.34 12.83
N ASP A 148 4.08 -10.01 13.33
CA ASP A 148 5.18 -10.49 12.50
C ASP A 148 4.73 -11.69 11.65
N SER A 149 4.05 -11.33 10.56
CA SER A 149 3.48 -12.23 9.57
C SER A 149 4.57 -12.93 8.76
N TYR A 150 5.81 -12.42 8.80
CA TYR A 150 6.95 -12.97 8.06
C TYR A 150 7.65 -14.07 8.87
N ALA A 151 7.92 -13.84 10.16
CA ALA A 151 8.49 -14.86 11.05
C ALA A 151 7.52 -16.00 11.35
N SER A 152 6.21 -15.73 11.39
CA SER A 152 5.19 -16.75 11.66
C SER A 152 4.77 -17.57 10.43
N PHE A 153 5.12 -17.13 9.21
CA PHE A 153 4.74 -17.82 7.98
C PHE A 153 5.52 -19.12 7.76
N GLY A 154 4.81 -20.20 7.41
CA GLY A 154 5.42 -21.51 7.16
C GLY A 154 6.20 -22.04 8.37
N SER A 155 5.72 -21.77 9.59
CA SER A 155 6.36 -22.12 10.86
C SER A 155 7.76 -21.52 11.05
N GLY A 156 8.08 -20.41 10.38
CA GLY A 156 9.37 -19.70 10.47
C GLY A 156 10.48 -20.28 9.60
N LEU A 157 10.23 -21.35 8.85
CA LEU A 157 11.19 -21.90 7.89
C LEU A 157 11.34 -21.00 6.65
N PHE A 158 10.29 -20.24 6.30
CA PHE A 158 10.29 -19.33 5.16
C PHE A 158 11.27 -18.16 5.34
N ALA A 159 11.33 -17.57 6.54
CA ALA A 159 12.24 -16.48 6.87
C ALA A 159 13.73 -16.86 6.76
N LYS A 160 14.06 -18.16 6.83
CA LYS A 160 15.43 -18.67 6.69
C LYS A 160 15.90 -18.77 5.24
N ILE A 161 14.98 -18.74 4.26
CA ILE A 161 15.27 -19.03 2.85
C ILE A 161 15.04 -17.81 1.96
N SER A 162 14.15 -16.89 2.36
CA SER A 162 13.82 -15.70 1.58
C SER A 162 14.11 -14.45 2.41
N PRO A 163 15.07 -13.57 2.04
CA PRO A 163 15.34 -12.34 2.79
C PRO A 163 14.10 -11.44 2.87
N PRO A 164 14.00 -10.57 3.90
CA PRO A 164 12.88 -9.65 4.05
C PRO A 164 12.88 -8.62 2.94
N LEU A 165 11.70 -8.37 2.36
CA LEU A 165 11.48 -7.30 1.39
C LEU A 165 11.10 -6.02 2.11
N PHE A 166 11.88 -4.95 1.90
CA PHE A 166 11.49 -3.61 2.32
C PHE A 166 10.85 -2.89 1.15
N ARG A 167 9.62 -2.43 1.35
CA ARG A 167 8.82 -1.81 0.31
C ARG A 167 9.22 -0.35 0.17
N THR A 168 9.78 0.02 -0.99
CA THR A 168 10.19 1.40 -1.24
C THR A 168 8.97 2.34 -1.22
N ILE A 169 9.07 3.40 -0.41
CA ILE A 169 8.06 4.46 -0.30
C ILE A 169 8.55 5.67 -1.09
N GLY A 170 7.68 6.28 -1.91
CA GLY A 170 7.97 7.49 -2.67
C GLY A 170 9.04 7.28 -3.74
N ARG A 171 8.98 6.15 -4.46
CA ARG A 171 9.98 5.75 -5.47
C ARG A 171 10.09 6.82 -6.57
N GLU A 172 11.33 7.17 -6.93
CA GLU A 172 11.61 8.03 -8.08
C GLU A 172 11.13 7.37 -9.39
N PRO A 173 10.81 8.16 -10.43
CA PRO A 173 10.37 7.65 -11.73
C PRO A 173 11.27 6.52 -12.27
N ASP A 174 10.66 5.38 -12.57
CA ASP A 174 11.34 4.18 -13.08
C ASP A 174 11.45 4.28 -14.60
N VAL A 175 12.66 4.53 -15.12
CA VAL A 175 12.90 4.66 -16.55
C VAL A 175 13.13 3.29 -17.16
N ARG A 176 12.20 2.88 -18.03
CA ARG A 176 12.22 1.60 -18.74
C ARG A 176 12.41 1.80 -20.25
N GLU A 177 12.46 0.70 -20.99
CA GLU A 177 12.56 0.75 -22.44
C GLU A 177 11.39 1.53 -23.07
N ASP A 178 10.18 1.31 -22.56
CA ASP A 178 8.91 1.83 -23.09
C ASP A 178 8.48 3.20 -22.54
N GLY A 179 9.24 3.79 -21.61
CA GLY A 179 8.98 5.12 -21.06
C GLY A 179 9.42 5.27 -19.61
N SER A 180 9.07 6.40 -19.01
CA SER A 180 9.22 6.65 -17.58
C SER A 180 7.92 6.28 -16.86
N HIS A 181 8.01 5.51 -15.78
CA HIS A 181 6.88 5.09 -14.97
C HIS A 181 6.88 5.86 -13.65
N ILE A 182 5.83 6.65 -13.42
CA ILE A 182 5.72 7.54 -12.26
C ILE A 182 4.61 7.03 -11.35
N ASN A 183 4.90 6.85 -10.06
CA ASN A 183 3.90 6.44 -9.07
C ASN A 183 2.76 7.46 -8.98
N VAL A 184 1.53 6.96 -8.85
CA VAL A 184 0.33 7.80 -8.74
C VAL A 184 -0.02 8.04 -7.28
N ASN A 185 -0.03 9.32 -6.88
CA ASN A 185 -0.66 9.82 -5.65
C ASN A 185 -0.36 8.99 -4.40
N GLU A 186 0.92 8.74 -4.18
CA GLU A 186 1.42 8.01 -3.02
C GLU A 186 1.50 8.92 -1.79
N THR A 187 0.92 8.50 -0.67
CA THR A 187 0.87 9.27 0.58
C THR A 187 1.22 8.41 1.78
N ILE A 188 1.70 9.04 2.85
CA ILE A 188 2.00 8.38 4.13
C ILE A 188 1.05 8.92 5.18
N ASP A 189 0.39 8.02 5.90
CA ASP A 189 -0.57 8.39 6.93
C ASP A 189 0.10 8.99 8.19
N ALA A 190 -0.56 9.95 8.82
CA ALA A 190 -0.10 10.59 10.06
C ALA A 190 0.18 9.59 11.19
N SER A 191 -0.57 8.48 11.23
CA SER A 191 -0.39 7.41 12.23
C SER A 191 1.01 6.78 12.18
N VAL A 192 1.66 6.76 11.01
CA VAL A 192 3.03 6.26 10.85
C VAL A 192 4.02 7.14 11.62
N PHE A 193 3.90 8.46 11.48
CA PHE A 193 4.75 9.42 12.19
C PHE A 193 4.39 9.52 13.67
N GLN A 194 3.12 9.34 14.02
CA GLN A 194 2.70 9.23 15.41
C GLN A 194 3.36 8.03 16.10
N ARG A 195 3.38 6.87 15.45
CA ARG A 195 4.07 5.67 15.97
C ARG A 195 5.57 5.86 16.07
N TRP A 196 6.20 6.43 15.03
CA TRP A 196 7.64 6.75 15.05
C TRP A 196 8.05 7.57 16.28
N ARG A 197 7.21 8.54 16.67
CA ARG A 197 7.42 9.39 17.85
C ARG A 197 7.13 8.67 19.17
N ALA A 198 6.09 7.84 19.20
CA ALA A 198 5.66 7.14 20.41
C ALA A 198 6.55 5.92 20.77
N ASP A 199 7.17 5.29 19.77
CA ASP A 199 8.02 4.11 19.92
C ASP A 199 9.40 4.35 19.28
N PRO A 200 10.46 4.59 20.09
CA PRO A 200 11.82 4.74 19.59
C PRO A 200 12.37 3.52 18.85
N ALA A 201 11.84 2.31 19.09
CA ALA A 201 12.28 1.08 18.42
C ALA A 201 11.64 0.92 17.04
N TYR A 202 10.54 1.62 16.74
CA TYR A 202 9.87 1.55 15.46
C TYR A 202 10.63 2.38 14.40
N ARG A 203 11.61 1.75 13.75
CA ARG A 203 12.45 2.35 12.69
C ARG A 203 12.51 1.42 11.47
N PRO A 204 11.38 1.22 10.75
CA PRO A 204 11.37 0.32 9.61
C PRO A 204 12.26 0.86 8.49
N ALA A 205 13.06 -0.02 7.86
CA ALA A 205 14.15 0.38 6.98
C ALA A 205 13.68 1.22 5.78
N ASN A 206 12.54 0.87 5.19
CA ASN A 206 11.92 1.63 4.10
C ASN A 206 11.54 3.07 4.49
N LEU A 207 11.05 3.29 5.72
CA LEU A 207 10.72 4.63 6.19
C LEU A 207 11.98 5.44 6.51
N VAL A 208 13.01 4.79 7.05
CA VAL A 208 14.33 5.40 7.28
C VAL A 208 14.95 5.85 5.95
N GLU A 209 14.95 4.97 4.94
CA GLU A 209 15.44 5.26 3.59
C GLU A 209 14.65 6.39 2.93
N TRP A 210 13.32 6.37 3.04
CA TRP A 210 12.47 7.46 2.57
C TRP A 210 12.83 8.80 3.23
N ALA A 211 12.94 8.82 4.56
CA ALA A 211 13.28 10.03 5.32
C ALA A 211 14.64 10.60 4.92
N GLN A 212 15.64 9.73 4.73
CA GLN A 212 16.97 10.11 4.26
C GLN A 212 16.94 10.68 2.84
N SER A 213 16.24 10.00 1.91
CA SER A 213 16.17 10.43 0.52
C SER A 213 15.46 11.78 0.37
N LYS A 214 14.38 12.01 1.14
CA LYS A 214 13.64 13.27 1.15
C LYS A 214 14.20 14.32 2.11
N LYS A 215 15.25 13.98 2.88
CA LYS A 215 15.94 14.86 3.84
C LYS A 215 14.99 15.46 4.89
N VAL A 216 14.09 14.64 5.41
CA VAL A 216 13.11 15.02 6.45
C VAL A 216 13.32 14.22 7.72
N ASP A 217 12.96 14.80 8.86
CA ASP A 217 12.90 14.10 10.14
C ASP A 217 11.45 13.64 10.42
N PRO A 218 11.16 12.32 10.40
CA PRO A 218 9.82 11.82 10.68
C PRO A 218 9.29 12.20 12.06
N ALA A 219 10.17 12.53 13.02
CA ALA A 219 9.75 12.99 14.35
C ALA A 219 9.15 14.41 14.34
N GLN A 220 9.35 15.20 13.29
CA GLN A 220 8.73 16.53 13.15
C GLN A 220 7.39 16.50 12.40
N LEU A 221 7.05 15.36 11.78
CA LEU A 221 5.88 15.23 10.92
C LEU A 221 4.64 14.88 11.76
N GLN A 222 3.54 15.60 11.52
CA GLN A 222 2.30 15.44 12.31
C GLN A 222 1.06 15.15 11.48
N ALA A 223 1.10 15.44 10.17
CA ALA A 223 0.00 15.24 9.26
C ALA A 223 0.30 14.06 8.33
N SER A 224 -0.72 13.59 7.61
CA SER A 224 -0.52 12.71 6.46
C SER A 224 0.07 13.55 5.32
N LEU A 225 0.99 12.99 4.55
CA LEU A 225 1.82 13.75 3.60
C LEU A 225 1.92 13.01 2.27
N ARG A 226 2.26 13.73 1.20
CA ARG A 226 2.71 13.10 -0.04
C ARG A 226 4.07 12.42 0.15
N ALA A 227 4.22 11.23 -0.41
CA ALA A 227 5.46 10.46 -0.31
C ALA A 227 6.57 11.02 -1.21
N ASP A 228 6.21 11.64 -2.35
CA ASP A 228 7.14 12.27 -3.28
C ASP A 228 7.59 13.67 -2.82
N ASP A 229 6.68 14.44 -2.22
CA ASP A 229 6.91 15.78 -1.66
C ASP A 229 6.35 15.90 -0.23
N PRO A 230 7.17 15.67 0.82
CA PRO A 230 6.72 15.69 2.21
C PRO A 230 6.31 17.08 2.73
N SER A 231 6.50 18.15 1.95
CA SER A 231 6.02 19.49 2.32
C SER A 231 4.50 19.64 2.10
N VAL A 232 3.90 18.75 1.31
CA VAL A 232 2.48 18.78 0.96
C VAL A 232 1.67 17.91 1.92
N ASN A 233 0.92 18.58 2.79
CA ASN A 233 -0.04 17.92 3.68
C ASN A 233 -1.24 17.38 2.89
N VAL A 234 -1.69 16.18 3.26
CA VAL A 234 -2.84 15.49 2.68
C VAL A 234 -3.85 15.23 3.78
N PRO A 235 -4.93 16.01 3.90
CA PRO A 235 -5.94 15.79 4.93
C PRO A 235 -6.71 14.49 4.71
N ASP A 236 -7.28 13.97 5.79
CA ASP A 236 -8.26 12.87 5.77
C ASP A 236 -9.63 13.42 5.35
N GLN A 237 -9.73 13.86 4.10
CA GLN A 237 -11.02 14.11 3.43
C GLN A 237 -11.65 12.79 3.02
#